data_AF-A0A6M0ISV6-F1
#
_entry.id   AF-A0A6M0ISV6-F1
#
_cell.length_a   1.000
_cell.length_b   1.000
_cell.length_c   1.000
_cell.angle_alpha   90.00
_cell.angle_beta   90.00
_cell.angle_gamma   90.00
#
_symmetry.space_group_name_H-M   'P 1'
#
loop_
_entity.id
_entity.type
_entity.pdbx_description
1 polymer ?
#
loop_
_entity_poly.entity_id
_entity_poly.type
_entity_poly.pdbx_seq_one_letter_code
_entity_poly.pdbx_strand_id
1 'polypeptide(L)'
;MKFRGKGGKYREIGLDHQTSLVFKKYRGMASDKMPVFANISPDPAKRGLPLSDRAIKKLIQDISEVAKVKFSCHWLRHSHATRAVESKPLFQVQDQLGHSKSDTTKGYVRVKKDAGTGTVLPRF
;
A
#
# COMPACT_ATOMS: atom_id res chain seq x y z
N MET A 1 -4.35 -3.80 10.05
CA MET A 1 -4.91 -2.44 9.92
C MET A 1 -6.15 -2.51 9.03
N LYS A 2 -7.25 -1.88 9.43
CA LYS A 2 -8.54 -1.91 8.71
C LYS A 2 -8.88 -0.54 8.16
N PHE A 3 -9.33 -0.46 6.91
CA PHE A 3 -9.72 0.80 6.26
C PHE A 3 -11.00 0.64 5.43
N ARG A 4 -11.74 1.74 5.29
CA ARG A 4 -13.00 1.77 4.53
C ARG A 4 -12.73 2.16 3.08
N GLY A 5 -13.17 1.31 2.15
CA GLY A 5 -13.10 1.53 0.71
C GLY A 5 -14.44 1.98 0.11
N LYS A 6 -14.46 2.04 -1.24
CA LYS A 6 -15.65 2.39 -2.01
C LYS A 6 -16.81 1.41 -1.74
N GLY A 7 -18.03 1.96 -1.61
CA GLY A 7 -19.24 1.17 -1.33
C GLY A 7 -19.34 0.67 0.12
N GLY A 8 -18.65 1.33 1.07
CA GLY A 8 -18.71 0.97 2.49
C GLY A 8 -17.94 -0.30 2.86
N LYS A 9 -17.27 -0.94 1.89
CA LYS A 9 -16.52 -2.18 2.12
C LYS A 9 -15.28 -1.92 2.94
N TYR A 10 -15.09 -2.68 4.01
CA TYR A 10 -13.84 -2.66 4.75
C TYR A 10 -12.83 -3.61 4.13
N ARG A 11 -11.55 -3.22 4.23
CA ARG A 11 -10.41 -4.03 3.81
C ARG A 11 -9.39 -4.06 4.92
N GLU A 12 -8.66 -5.16 5.01
CA GLU A 12 -7.64 -5.36 6.04
C GLU A 12 -6.30 -5.64 5.37
N ILE A 13 -5.26 -4.98 5.87
CA ILE A 13 -3.88 -5.21 5.48
C ILE A 13 -3.06 -5.59 6.71
N GLY A 14 -2.25 -6.63 6.56
CA GLY A 14 -1.21 -6.97 7.52
C GLY A 14 -0.08 -5.95 7.41
N LEU A 15 0.41 -5.49 8.56
CA LEU A 15 1.64 -4.72 8.67
C LEU A 15 2.68 -5.64 9.31
N ASP A 16 3.93 -5.54 8.87
CA ASP A 16 5.02 -6.23 9.56
C ASP A 16 5.22 -5.65 10.98
N HIS A 17 6.02 -6.36 11.78
CA HIS A 17 6.24 -5.99 13.16
C HIS A 17 6.85 -4.59 13.30
N GLN A 18 7.85 -4.25 12.47
CA GLN A 18 8.55 -2.96 12.56
C GLN A 18 7.63 -1.81 12.16
N THR A 19 6.90 -1.96 11.05
CA THR A 19 5.90 -0.96 10.64
C THR A 19 4.84 -0.78 11.72
N SER A 20 4.36 -1.87 12.32
CA SER A 20 3.38 -1.80 13.40
C SER A 20 3.88 -1.04 14.63
N LEU A 21 5.16 -1.21 15.01
CA LEU A 21 5.79 -0.46 16.10
C LEU A 21 5.87 1.04 15.78
N VAL A 22 6.31 1.39 14.57
CA VAL A 22 6.39 2.79 14.12
C VAL A 22 5.02 3.45 14.16
N PHE A 23 3.98 2.78 13.66
CA PHE A 23 2.61 3.30 13.70
C PHE A 23 2.09 3.51 15.13
N LYS A 24 2.33 2.54 16.03
CA LYS A 24 1.95 2.67 17.45
C LYS A 24 2.66 3.85 18.11
N LYS A 25 3.97 4.01 17.88
CA LYS A 25 4.75 5.13 18.39
C LYS A 25 4.27 6.46 17.83
N TYR A 26 4.01 6.53 16.52
CA TYR A 26 3.53 7.73 15.84
C TYR A 26 2.15 8.17 16.36
N ARG A 27 1.24 7.21 16.60
CA ARG A 27 -0.09 7.50 17.16
C ARG A 27 -0.03 7.97 18.62
N GLY A 28 0.91 7.45 19.40
CA GLY A 28 1.05 7.81 20.82
C GLY A 28 -0.25 7.61 21.60
N MET A 29 -0.65 8.62 22.36
CA MET A 29 -1.89 8.64 23.16
C MET A 29 -3.09 9.27 22.42
N ALA A 30 -3.03 9.39 21.09
CA ALA A 30 -4.14 9.97 20.32
C ALA A 30 -5.42 9.11 20.45
N SER A 31 -6.56 9.78 20.61
CA SER A 31 -7.86 9.10 20.75
C SER A 31 -8.28 8.37 19.48
N ASP A 32 -9.23 7.45 19.60
CA ASP A 32 -9.81 6.69 18.47
C ASP A 32 -10.56 7.55 17.46
N LYS A 33 -10.94 8.77 17.84
CA LYS A 33 -11.59 9.73 16.95
C LYS A 33 -10.60 10.57 16.15
N MET A 34 -9.31 10.58 16.53
CA MET A 34 -8.29 11.36 15.85
C MET A 34 -7.84 10.67 14.56
N PRO A 35 -7.54 11.45 13.50
CA PRO A 35 -6.94 10.90 12.29
C PRO A 35 -5.62 10.19 12.62
N VAL A 36 -5.35 9.06 11.96
CA VAL A 36 -4.07 8.34 12.13
C VAL A 36 -2.91 9.24 11.76
N PHE A 37 -3.04 10.01 10.67
CA PHE A 37 -2.06 11.01 10.22
C PHE A 37 -2.67 12.41 10.33
N ALA A 38 -2.44 13.05 11.46
CA ALA A 38 -2.90 14.41 11.71
C ALA A 38 -1.97 15.44 11.07
N ASN A 39 -2.56 16.52 10.57
CA ASN A 39 -1.84 17.65 10.03
C ASN A 39 -1.21 18.48 11.17
N ILE A 40 0.10 18.71 11.09
CA ILE A 40 0.91 19.46 12.07
C ILE A 40 1.11 20.93 11.65
N SER A 41 0.25 21.46 10.78
CA SER A 41 0.35 22.84 10.29
C SER A 41 0.38 23.86 11.44
N PRO A 42 1.19 24.94 11.31
CA PRO A 42 1.12 26.08 12.22
C PRO A 42 -0.25 26.75 12.23
N ASP A 43 -1.01 26.67 11.13
CA ASP A 43 -2.37 27.18 11.01
C ASP A 43 -3.32 26.41 11.95
N PRO A 44 -3.87 27.05 13.02
CA PRO A 44 -4.77 26.38 13.96
C PRO A 44 -6.01 25.78 13.29
N ALA A 45 -6.49 26.37 12.19
CA ALA A 45 -7.67 25.89 11.48
C ALA A 45 -7.43 24.56 10.75
N LYS A 46 -6.16 24.25 10.42
CA LYS A 46 -5.77 23.01 9.72
C LYS A 46 -5.16 21.97 10.65
N ARG A 47 -4.72 22.37 11.83
CA ARG A 47 -4.04 21.51 12.80
C ARG A 47 -4.97 20.44 13.34
N GLY A 48 -4.50 19.19 13.41
CA GLY A 48 -5.30 18.07 13.91
C GLY A 48 -6.26 17.45 12.90
N LEU A 49 -6.52 18.11 11.75
CA LEU A 49 -7.29 17.54 10.66
C LEU A 49 -6.50 16.42 9.95
N PRO A 50 -7.17 15.49 9.23
CA PRO A 50 -6.47 14.52 8.40
C PRO A 50 -5.55 15.21 7.38
N LEU A 51 -4.39 14.61 7.10
CA LEU A 51 -3.56 15.04 5.97
C LEU A 51 -4.37 14.97 4.66
N SER A 52 -4.25 16.03 3.86
CA SER A 52 -4.87 16.07 2.54
C SER A 52 -4.06 15.28 1.52
N ASP A 53 -4.74 14.79 0.48
CA ASP A 53 -4.07 14.13 -0.66
C ASP A 53 -2.99 14.99 -1.29
N ARG A 54 -3.19 16.32 -1.34
CA ARG A 54 -2.19 17.27 -1.85
C ARG A 54 -0.95 17.29 -0.97
N ALA A 55 -1.11 17.30 0.36
CA ALA A 55 0.01 17.27 1.30
C ALA A 55 0.80 15.96 1.16
N ILE A 56 0.12 14.82 1.05
CA ILE A 56 0.77 13.51 0.86
C ILE A 56 1.53 13.47 -0.47
N LYS A 57 0.93 13.94 -1.57
CA LYS A 57 1.58 14.01 -2.89
C LYS A 57 2.84 14.88 -2.84
N LYS A 58 2.78 16.04 -2.19
CA LYS A 58 3.92 16.94 -2.04
C LYS A 58 5.03 16.30 -1.20
N LEU A 59 4.69 15.68 -0.06
CA LEU A 59 5.65 14.94 0.76
C LEU A 59 6.36 13.84 -0.04
N ILE A 60 5.62 13.05 -0.82
CA ILE A 60 6.20 11.99 -1.66
C ILE A 60 7.09 12.56 -2.76
N GLN A 61 6.73 13.70 -3.34
CA GLN A 61 7.57 14.40 -4.30
C GLN A 61 8.88 14.87 -3.65
N ASP A 62 8.82 15.48 -2.47
CA ASP A 62 10.01 15.97 -1.77
C ASP A 62 10.96 14.81 -1.43
N ILE A 63 10.43 13.67 -0.97
CA ILE A 63 11.22 12.45 -0.74
C ILE A 63 11.82 11.92 -2.05
N SER A 64 11.05 11.95 -3.15
CA SER A 64 11.50 11.52 -4.47
C SER A 64 12.69 12.36 -4.98
N GLU A 65 12.65 13.68 -4.75
CA GLU A 65 13.72 14.61 -5.09
C GLU A 65 14.99 14.36 -4.27
N VAL A 66 14.86 14.20 -2.94
CA VAL A 66 16.00 13.90 -2.05
C VAL A 66 16.62 12.54 -2.35
N ALA A 67 15.78 11.52 -2.59
CA ALA A 67 16.24 10.17 -2.93
C ALA A 67 16.83 10.09 -4.36
N LYS A 68 16.64 11.12 -5.20
CA LYS A 68 17.02 11.14 -6.63
C LYS A 68 16.41 9.98 -7.43
N VAL A 69 15.22 9.53 -7.04
CA VAL A 69 14.47 8.46 -7.73
C VAL A 69 13.06 8.97 -7.98
N LYS A 70 12.60 8.95 -9.23
CA LYS A 70 11.24 9.38 -9.59
C LYS A 70 10.21 8.33 -9.18
N PHE A 71 9.33 8.68 -8.24
CA PHE A 71 8.19 7.83 -7.87
C PHE A 71 7.00 8.66 -7.37
N SER A 72 5.83 8.01 -7.29
CA SER A 72 4.58 8.56 -6.77
C SER A 72 3.89 7.52 -5.87
N CYS A 73 2.84 7.91 -5.14
CA CYS A 73 2.05 6.96 -4.34
C CYS A 73 1.53 5.78 -5.18
N HIS A 74 1.09 6.06 -6.41
CA HIS A 74 0.58 5.02 -7.30
C HIS A 74 1.70 4.11 -7.81
N TRP A 75 2.87 4.69 -8.11
CA TRP A 75 4.06 3.92 -8.46
C TRP A 75 4.48 2.98 -7.32
N LEU A 76 4.52 3.45 -6.07
CA LEU A 76 4.84 2.62 -4.91
C LEU A 76 3.85 1.46 -4.75
N ARG A 77 2.57 1.71 -4.99
CA ARG A 77 1.53 0.66 -4.99
C ARG A 77 1.77 -0.39 -6.08
N HIS A 78 2.14 0.03 -7.29
CA HIS A 78 2.51 -0.89 -8.37
C HIS A 78 3.76 -1.70 -8.00
N SER A 79 4.79 -1.05 -7.46
CA SER A 79 6.03 -1.73 -7.04
C SER A 79 5.77 -2.78 -5.96
N HIS A 80 4.91 -2.48 -4.98
CA HIS A 80 4.43 -3.47 -4.02
C HIS A 80 3.71 -4.64 -4.69
N ALA A 81 2.76 -4.35 -5.59
CA ALA A 81 1.99 -5.39 -6.28
C ALA A 81 2.86 -6.34 -7.11
N THR A 82 3.81 -5.80 -7.88
CA THR A 82 4.76 -6.58 -8.68
C THR A 82 5.59 -7.52 -7.80
N ARG A 83 6.09 -7.05 -6.67
CA ARG A 83 6.86 -7.90 -5.74
C ARG A 83 5.99 -8.93 -5.02
N ALA A 84 4.75 -8.57 -4.70
CA ALA A 84 3.84 -9.46 -3.99
C ALA A 84 3.44 -10.66 -4.86
N VAL A 85 3.20 -10.48 -6.17
CA VAL A 85 2.83 -11.60 -7.06
C VAL A 85 3.98 -12.58 -7.32
N GLU A 86 5.23 -12.17 -7.08
CA GLU A 86 6.39 -13.07 -7.17
C GLU A 86 6.47 -14.05 -5.98
N SER A 87 5.81 -13.74 -4.87
CA SER A 87 5.91 -14.50 -3.61
C SER A 87 4.57 -14.98 -3.03
N LYS A 88 3.44 -14.49 -3.55
CA LYS A 88 2.08 -14.82 -3.08
C LYS A 88 1.13 -15.17 -4.22
N PRO A 89 0.12 -16.01 -3.97
CA PRO A 89 -0.92 -16.30 -4.95
C PRO A 89 -1.63 -15.03 -5.45
N LEU A 90 -1.93 -15.00 -6.76
CA LEU A 90 -2.52 -13.83 -7.42
C LEU A 90 -3.81 -13.33 -6.74
N PHE A 91 -4.69 -14.25 -6.33
CA PHE A 91 -5.95 -13.90 -5.68
C PHE A 91 -5.75 -13.27 -4.29
N GLN A 92 -4.72 -13.68 -3.54
CA GLN A 92 -4.38 -13.04 -2.27
C GLN A 92 -3.88 -11.61 -2.50
N VAL A 93 -3.01 -11.42 -3.50
CA VAL A 93 -2.53 -10.07 -3.86
C VAL A 93 -3.67 -9.20 -4.37
N GLN A 94 -4.60 -9.76 -5.15
CA GLN A 94 -5.79 -9.06 -5.64
C GLN A 94 -6.67 -8.56 -4.48
N ASP A 95 -6.91 -9.40 -3.46
CA ASP A 95 -7.71 -9.02 -2.30
C ASP A 95 -7.01 -7.94 -1.46
N GLN A 96 -5.69 -8.07 -1.23
CA GLN A 96 -4.88 -7.07 -0.54
C GLN A 96 -4.86 -5.72 -1.23
N LEU A 97 -4.77 -5.70 -2.57
CA LEU A 97 -4.89 -4.46 -3.35
C LEU A 97 -6.33 -3.96 -3.41
N GLY A 98 -7.29 -4.83 -3.17
CA GLY A 98 -8.71 -4.52 -3.22
C GLY A 98 -9.22 -4.28 -4.64
N HIS A 99 -8.67 -5.02 -5.61
CA HIS A 99 -9.13 -4.98 -6.99
C HIS A 99 -10.37 -5.87 -7.17
N SER A 100 -11.47 -5.27 -7.62
CA SER A 100 -12.71 -6.02 -7.91
C SER A 100 -12.59 -6.91 -9.15
N LYS A 101 -11.72 -6.55 -10.10
CA LYS A 101 -11.45 -7.32 -11.31
C LYS A 101 -10.03 -7.88 -11.26
N SER A 102 -9.88 -9.15 -11.64
CA SER A 102 -8.56 -9.80 -11.73
C SER A 102 -7.65 -9.15 -12.77
N ASP A 103 -8.22 -8.54 -13.81
CA ASP A 103 -7.45 -8.01 -14.95
C ASP A 103 -6.46 -6.91 -14.54
N THR A 104 -6.82 -6.10 -13.55
CA THR A 104 -5.94 -5.09 -12.94
C THR A 104 -4.76 -5.67 -12.15
N THR A 105 -4.84 -6.93 -11.72
CA THR A 105 -3.74 -7.61 -11.00
C THR A 105 -2.92 -8.50 -11.93
N LYS A 106 -3.53 -9.05 -12.99
CA LYS A 106 -2.83 -9.83 -14.03
C LYS A 106 -1.65 -9.06 -14.65
N GLY A 107 -1.77 -7.74 -14.79
CA GLY A 107 -0.70 -6.87 -15.31
C GLY A 107 0.61 -6.89 -14.50
N TYR A 108 0.60 -7.40 -13.26
CA TYR A 108 1.82 -7.57 -12.46
C TYR A 108 2.52 -8.91 -12.66
N VAL A 109 1.82 -9.91 -13.23
CA VAL A 109 2.37 -11.26 -13.38
C VAL A 109 3.41 -11.27 -14.48
N ARG A 110 4.65 -11.62 -14.13
CA ARG A 110 5.73 -11.87 -15.08
C ARG A 110 5.72 -13.35 -15.44
N VAL A 111 5.39 -13.67 -16.69
CA VAL A 111 5.47 -15.05 -17.19
C VAL A 111 6.94 -15.42 -17.36
N LYS A 112 7.42 -16.45 -16.63
CA LYS A 112 8.74 -17.05 -16.89
C LYS A 112 8.62 -17.86 -18.16
N LYS A 113 9.27 -17.41 -19.25
CA LYS A 113 9.21 -18.07 -20.56
C LYS A 113 9.89 -19.45 -20.59
N ASP A 114 10.76 -19.73 -19.62
CA ASP A 114 11.65 -20.90 -19.64
C ASP A 114 11.15 -22.09 -18.81
N ALA A 115 9.96 -21.99 -18.21
CA ALA A 115 9.36 -23.06 -17.42
C ALA A 115 8.12 -23.62 -18.16
N GLY A 116 8.31 -24.71 -18.90
CA GLY A 116 7.18 -25.48 -19.43
C GLY A 116 6.35 -26.08 -18.29
N THR A 117 5.06 -26.31 -18.52
CA THR A 117 4.17 -26.91 -17.50
C THR A 117 4.67 -28.29 -17.04
N GLY A 118 5.44 -29.00 -17.87
CA GLY A 118 6.05 -30.29 -17.55
C GLY A 118 7.28 -30.25 -16.64
N THR A 119 7.89 -29.08 -16.37
CA THR A 119 9.02 -28.96 -15.42
C THR A 119 8.59 -28.58 -14.00
N VAL A 120 7.33 -28.24 -13.78
CA VAL A 120 6.81 -27.75 -12.49
C VAL A 120 5.81 -28.73 -11.84
N LEU A 121 5.24 -29.64 -12.63
CA LEU A 121 4.37 -30.69 -12.10
C LEU A 121 5.21 -31.87 -11.57
N PRO A 122 4.87 -32.44 -10.40
CA PRO A 122 5.48 -33.69 -9.98
C PRO A 122 5.25 -34.73 -11.06
N ARG A 123 6.31 -35.41 -11.49
CA ARG A 123 6.17 -36.59 -12.35
C ARG A 123 5.46 -37.66 -11.52
N PHE A 124 4.32 -38.12 -12.01
CA PHE A 124 3.66 -39.31 -11.50
C PHE A 124 4.42 -40.56 -11.96
#